data_AF-A0A4V4HHW0-F1
#
_entry.id   AF-A0A4V4HHW0-F1
#
_cell.length_a   1.000
_cell.length_b   1.000
_cell.length_c   1.000
_cell.angle_alpha   90.00
_cell.angle_beta   90.00
_cell.angle_gamma   90.00
#
_symmetry.space_group_name_H-M   'P 1'
#
loop_
_entity.id
_entity.type
_entity.pdbx_description
1 polymer ?
#
loop_
_entity_poly.entity_id
_entity_poly.type
_entity_poly.pdbx_seq_one_letter_code
_entity_poly.pdbx_strand_id
1 'polypeptide(L)'
;IILINYNLPPAIRCHLEYILALGVIPGPKKPHDMDSFLWAFYQEFDQLAGGVRALDILQSTVFSLRGHPITGFGDIPAMSLLLKMKGH
;
A
#
# COMPACT_ATOMS: atom_id res chain seq x y z
N ILE A 1 -2.81 -8.35 -0.77
CA ILE A 1 -2.20 -7.13 -1.34
C ILE A 1 -1.17 -6.62 -0.36
N ILE A 2 0.07 -6.50 -0.81
CA ILE A 2 1.19 -5.99 -0.03
C ILE A 2 1.89 -4.86 -0.77
N LEU A 3 2.49 -3.93 -0.04
CA LEU A 3 3.32 -2.85 -0.59
C LEU A 3 4.74 -2.99 -0.06
N ILE A 4 5.71 -2.63 -0.89
CA ILE A 4 7.13 -2.62 -0.53
C ILE A 4 7.58 -1.21 -0.22
N ASN A 5 8.20 -1.01 0.95
CA ASN A 5 8.80 0.26 1.31
C ASN A 5 10.17 0.42 0.64
N TYR A 6 10.21 1.21 -0.44
CA TYR A 6 11.43 1.46 -1.20
C TYR A 6 12.44 2.37 -0.50
N ASN A 7 12.08 3.01 0.63
CA ASN A 7 13.02 3.78 1.44
C ASN A 7 13.97 2.88 2.25
N LEU A 8 13.67 1.58 2.33
CA LEU A 8 14.51 0.60 3.02
C LEU A 8 15.54 -0.04 2.07
N PRO A 9 16.72 -0.43 2.57
CA PRO A 9 17.71 -1.15 1.79
C PRO A 9 17.14 -2.43 1.16
N PRO A 10 17.59 -2.81 -0.07
CA PRO A 10 17.12 -4.01 -0.76
C PRO A 10 17.28 -5.30 0.06
N ALA A 11 18.29 -5.35 0.93
CA ALA A 11 18.57 -6.49 1.79
C ALA A 11 17.46 -6.77 2.82
N ILE A 12 16.64 -5.77 3.19
CA ILE A 12 15.61 -5.92 4.24
C ILE A 12 14.19 -5.57 3.79
N ARG A 13 14.01 -4.79 2.72
CA ARG A 13 12.69 -4.26 2.32
C ARG A 13 11.63 -5.33 1.95
N CYS A 14 12.06 -6.57 1.75
CA CYS A 14 11.18 -7.72 1.47
C CYS A 14 11.02 -8.67 2.68
N HIS A 15 11.62 -8.35 3.83
CA HIS A 15 11.37 -9.12 5.05
C HIS A 15 9.95 -8.84 5.55
N LEU A 16 9.31 -9.87 6.10
CA LEU A 16 7.90 -9.82 6.51
C LEU A 16 7.59 -8.66 7.46
N GLU A 17 8.53 -8.33 8.36
CA GLU A 17 8.41 -7.24 9.33
C GLU A 17 8.37 -5.82 8.72
N TYR A 18 8.86 -5.65 7.49
CA TYR A 18 8.90 -4.35 6.79
C TYR A 18 7.90 -4.25 5.63
N ILE A 19 7.12 -5.29 5.38
CA ILE A 19 6.09 -5.29 4.35
C ILE A 19 4.84 -4.59 4.88
N LEU A 20 4.30 -3.66 4.11
CA LEU A 20 3.02 -3.02 4.43
C LEU A 20 1.88 -3.92 3.92
N ALA A 21 1.19 -4.58 4.84
CA ALA A 21 0.05 -5.43 4.52
C ALA A 21 -1.22 -4.59 4.32
N LEU A 22 -1.60 -4.34 3.07
CA LEU A 22 -2.77 -3.51 2.74
C LEU A 22 -4.09 -4.26 2.92
N GLY A 23 -4.11 -5.57 2.66
CA GLY A 23 -5.31 -6.37 2.87
C GLY A 23 -5.24 -7.76 2.23
N VAL A 24 -6.19 -8.62 2.62
CA VAL A 24 -6.33 -10.00 2.11
C VAL A 24 -7.63 -10.08 1.30
N ILE A 25 -7.58 -10.71 0.13
CA ILE A 25 -8.77 -10.94 -0.69
C ILE A 25 -9.27 -12.34 -0.38
N PRO A 26 -10.43 -12.49 0.29
CA PRO A 26 -10.97 -13.80 0.60
C PRO A 26 -11.54 -14.44 -0.68
N GLY A 27 -11.14 -15.67 -1.01
CA GLY A 27 -11.62 -16.37 -2.23
C GLY A 27 -13.15 -16.44 -2.36
N PRO A 28 -13.87 -17.10 -1.43
CA PRO A 28 -15.32 -17.27 -1.53
C PRO A 28 -16.14 -16.01 -1.21
N LYS A 29 -15.51 -14.97 -0.63
CA LYS A 29 -16.18 -13.72 -0.21
C LYS A 29 -15.49 -12.49 -0.81
N LYS A 30 -14.92 -12.63 -2.01
CA LYS A 30 -14.18 -11.54 -2.65
C LYS A 30 -15.08 -10.30 -2.78
N PRO A 31 -14.54 -9.09 -2.58
CA PRO A 31 -15.33 -7.89 -2.71
C PRO A 31 -15.86 -7.75 -4.14
N HIS A 32 -17.13 -7.39 -4.27
CA HIS A 32 -17.76 -7.14 -5.56
C HIS A 32 -17.17 -5.89 -6.23
N ASP A 33 -16.93 -4.86 -5.42
CA ASP A 33 -16.25 -3.64 -5.83
C ASP A 33 -14.97 -3.46 -5.02
N MET A 34 -13.83 -3.78 -5.62
CA MET A 34 -12.52 -3.63 -4.98
C MET A 34 -12.17 -2.17 -4.72
N ASP A 35 -12.64 -1.24 -5.57
CA ASP A 35 -12.26 0.18 -5.47
C ASP A 35 -12.84 0.78 -4.18
N SER A 36 -14.04 0.35 -3.78
CA SER A 36 -14.64 0.75 -2.49
C SER A 36 -13.78 0.39 -1.27
N PHE A 37 -13.05 -0.73 -1.34
CA PHE A 37 -12.13 -1.15 -0.27
C PHE A 37 -10.80 -0.41 -0.32
N LEU A 38 -10.34 -0.02 -1.52
CA LEU A 38 -9.10 0.74 -1.71
C LEU A 38 -9.27 2.25 -1.55
N TRP A 39 -10.49 2.75 -1.45
CA TRP A 39 -10.77 4.17 -1.39
C TRP A 39 -10.06 4.87 -0.22
N ALA A 40 -10.10 4.28 0.98
CA ALA A 40 -9.40 4.83 2.14
C ALA A 40 -7.88 4.91 1.90
N PHE A 41 -7.29 3.86 1.34
CA PHE A 41 -5.88 3.84 0.96
C PHE A 41 -5.53 4.94 -0.04
N TYR A 42 -6.36 5.13 -1.07
CA TYR A 42 -6.18 6.20 -2.05
C TYR A 42 -6.21 7.57 -1.38
N GLN A 43 -7.20 7.85 -0.53
CA GLN A 43 -7.33 9.14 0.15
C GLN A 43 -6.14 9.44 1.08
N GLU A 44 -5.65 8.44 1.82
CA GLU A 44 -4.48 8.60 2.68
C GLU A 44 -3.20 8.88 1.87
N PHE A 45 -2.97 8.15 0.78
CA PHE A 45 -1.79 8.35 -0.05
C PHE A 45 -1.84 9.64 -0.89
N ASP A 46 -3.02 10.12 -1.25
CA ASP A 46 -3.19 11.44 -1.87
C ASP A 46 -2.77 12.57 -0.92
N GLN A 47 -3.18 12.49 0.36
CA GLN A 47 -2.73 13.42 1.39
C GLN A 47 -1.21 13.31 1.64
N LEU A 48 -0.67 12.08 1.70
CA LEU A 48 0.77 11.86 1.81
C LEU A 48 1.54 12.41 0.61
N ALA A 49 1.00 12.35 -0.60
CA ALA A 49 1.64 12.92 -1.78
C ALA A 49 1.78 14.45 -1.69
N GLY A 50 0.76 15.12 -1.14
CA GLY A 50 0.82 16.57 -0.82
C GLY A 50 1.77 16.90 0.34
N GLY A 51 1.98 15.94 1.23
CA GLY A 51 2.86 16.03 2.38
C GLY A 51 2.10 16.32 3.67
N VAL A 52 2.29 15.46 4.66
CA VAL A 52 1.68 15.58 5.99
C VAL A 52 2.73 16.00 7.02
N ARG A 53 2.33 16.74 8.05
CA ARG A 53 3.25 17.08 9.14
C ARG A 53 3.49 15.83 9.99
N ALA A 54 4.75 15.43 10.12
CA ALA A 54 5.20 14.33 10.95
C ALA A 54 6.27 14.82 11.94
N LEU A 55 6.33 14.19 13.12
CA LEU A 55 7.33 14.48 14.14
C LEU A 55 8.40 13.38 14.11
N ASP A 56 9.64 13.77 13.88
CA ASP A 56 10.79 12.93 14.19
C ASP A 56 11.09 13.07 15.69
N ILE A 57 10.84 12.00 16.44
CA ILE A 57 11.04 11.98 17.90
C ILE A 57 12.54 11.97 18.26
N LEU A 58 13.38 11.35 17.44
CA LEU A 58 14.81 11.25 17.69
C LEU A 58 15.49 12.61 17.51
N GLN A 59 15.04 13.37 16.51
CA GLN A 59 15.57 14.70 16.23
C GLN A 59 14.75 15.83 16.91
N SER A 60 13.59 15.49 17.46
CA SER A 60 12.62 16.46 18.00
C SER A 60 12.23 17.55 16.99
N THR A 61 12.13 17.19 15.70
CA THR A 61 11.83 18.11 14.61
C THR A 61 10.58 17.71 13.85
N VAL A 62 9.78 18.71 13.46
CA VAL A 62 8.64 18.50 12.57
C VAL A 62 9.12 18.58 11.12
N PHE A 63 8.76 17.59 10.31
CA PHE A 63 9.06 17.56 8.88
C PHE A 63 7.81 17.26 8.06
N SER A 64 7.87 17.53 6.75
CA SER A 64 6.82 17.15 5.81
C SER A 64 7.10 15.74 5.30
N LEU A 65 6.34 14.76 5.79
CA LEU A 65 6.41 13.38 5.33
C LEU A 65 5.63 13.25 4.01
N ARG A 66 6.31 12.75 2.99
CA ARG A 66 5.72 12.44 1.69
C ARG A 66 5.84 10.96 1.37
N GLY A 67 4.81 10.41 0.75
CA GLY A 67 4.76 9.01 0.34
C GLY A 67 4.04 8.87 -0.99
N HIS A 68 4.57 8.02 -1.86
CA HIS A 68 4.00 7.75 -3.17
C HIS A 68 3.86 6.23 -3.37
N PRO A 69 2.68 5.73 -3.78
CA PRO A 69 2.53 4.32 -4.09
C PRO A 69 3.23 4.02 -5.42
N ILE A 70 4.19 3.09 -5.41
CA ILE A 70 4.98 2.72 -6.59
C ILE A 70 4.52 1.36 -7.13
N THR A 71 4.53 0.33 -6.28
CA THR A 71 4.14 -1.04 -6.67
C THR A 71 3.34 -1.71 -5.56
N GLY A 72 2.26 -2.37 -5.94
CA GLY A 72 1.53 -3.32 -5.10
C GLY A 72 1.64 -4.74 -5.63
N PHE A 73 1.72 -5.71 -4.72
CA PHE A 73 1.86 -7.13 -5.05
C PHE A 73 0.71 -7.96 -4.48
N GLY A 74 0.39 -9.05 -5.15
CA GLY A 74 -0.61 -10.03 -4.77
C GLY A 74 -0.42 -11.30 -5.59
N ASP A 75 -1.12 -12.36 -5.21
CA ASP A 75 -1.21 -13.55 -6.06
C ASP A 75 -2.01 -13.23 -7.35
N ILE A 76 -1.96 -14.14 -8.32
CA ILE A 76 -2.60 -13.93 -9.63
C ILE A 76 -4.10 -13.59 -9.50
N PRO A 77 -4.90 -14.29 -8.67
CA PRO A 77 -6.31 -13.94 -8.49
C PRO A 77 -6.52 -12.53 -7.92
N ALA A 78 -5.72 -12.14 -6.91
CA ALA A 78 -5.80 -10.80 -6.32
C ALA A 78 -5.50 -9.71 -7.36
N MET A 79 -4.42 -9.89 -8.13
CA MET A 79 -4.01 -8.92 -9.13
C MET A 79 -5.00 -8.85 -10.29
N SER A 80 -5.58 -9.97 -10.71
CA SER A 80 -6.63 -9.98 -11.75
C SER A 80 -7.87 -9.19 -11.32
N LEU A 81 -8.27 -9.28 -10.05
CA LEU A 81 -9.40 -8.53 -9.50
C LEU A 81 -9.09 -7.03 -9.43
N LEU A 82 -7.89 -6.66 -8.97
CA LEU A 82 -7.42 -5.27 -8.89
C LEU A 82 -7.33 -4.61 -10.26
N LEU A 83 -6.76 -5.30 -11.24
CA LEU A 83 -6.55 -4.80 -12.59
C LEU A 83 -7.83 -4.86 -13.44
N LYS A 84 -8.94 -5.34 -12.87
CA LYS A 84 -10.21 -5.59 -13.57
C LYS A 84 -10.03 -6.43 -14.84
N MET A 85 -9.05 -7.33 -14.82
CA MET A 85 -8.81 -8.26 -15.92
C MET A 85 -9.94 -9.29 -15.94
N LYS A 86 -10.66 -9.39 -17.06
CA LYS A 86 -11.60 -10.48 -17.29
C LYS A 86 -10.81 -11.71 -17.73
N GLY A 87 -10.96 -12.83 -17.00
CA GLY A 87 -10.56 -14.14 -17.50
C GLY A 87 -11.43 -14.50 -18.72
N HIS A 88 -10.82 -15.13 -19.73
CA HIS A 88 -11.56 -15.77 -20.82
C HIS A 88 -12.34 -16.98 -20.28
#